data_AF-A0A7G7L7A0-F1
#
_entry.id   AF-A0A7G7L7A0-F1
#
_cell.length_a   1.000
_cell.length_b   1.000
_cell.length_c   1.000
_cell.angle_alpha   90.00
_cell.angle_beta   90.00
_cell.angle_gamma   90.00
#
_symmetry.space_group_name_H-M   'P 1'
#
loop_
_entity.id
_entity.type
_entity.pdbx_description
1 polymer ?
#
loop_
_entity_poly.entity_id
_entity_poly.type
_entity_poly.pdbx_seq_one_letter_code
_entity_poly.pdbx_strand_id
1 'polypeptide(L)'
;MSAHRRAAPEVATPRVMARVTGGLYLAGALAVLVLGSAAWPRPGAGVLLAVAATAAVTGAVVSWSGRRLPRWAYHGLVAAGTALITVTVVASPGPATAVAGAAIGAFVALDAFFFFGWPGAVAQLGWLVTTLTVALASRPTVPVSAVVVVDLVLLAVAVVVGGLVQRASSAGRDPLTGLANRRGFDEAATDLVRGCRRSGLPLSAALLDLDHFKAVNDRSGHSAGDDLLQSVASRWRPALPAGAVLARHGGDEFALLLPDATGPVALAVVEQLRYAVPGVGLSCGVTQWRPGETVAQLMRRADGALYQAKNTGRGRSVLDDQGPDPLVAELTAALAADPGESGLEVYYQGIVAVGSGQLVGVEALARWEHPTLGAQSPARFVPLAEDHGLIDVLGRRVLDQACRDLAELHRQTGHRLLLTVNVSGHQLCDPDFPGDVRSALTAAGWPAASLVLEVTESLVEADSAAAVAALTALRDTGVSVAIDDFGTGFSSLARLDTLPADYLKLDDSFTAALTTSTRRARLMRSIVGMAEALDLQVIAEGVETPEQAERLRALGCRYAQGFLFHRPSPVAGLRELLREGAQTSTGPPLRQ
;
A
#
# COMPACT_ATOMS: atom_id res chain seq x y z
N MET A 1 -32.86 4.85 -13.60
CA MET A 1 -31.75 4.78 -14.59
C MET A 1 -30.76 5.89 -14.28
N SER A 2 -29.62 5.54 -13.68
CA SER A 2 -28.72 6.44 -12.95
C SER A 2 -27.93 7.40 -13.84
N ALA A 3 -27.59 8.58 -13.30
CA ALA A 3 -26.75 9.60 -13.92
C ALA A 3 -25.40 9.05 -14.46
N HIS A 4 -24.93 7.93 -13.91
CA HIS A 4 -23.71 7.23 -14.33
C HIS A 4 -23.71 6.72 -15.78
N ARG A 5 -24.86 6.40 -16.39
CA ARG A 5 -24.89 5.98 -17.80
C ARG A 5 -24.73 7.16 -18.78
N ARG A 6 -24.92 8.40 -18.33
CA ARG A 6 -24.85 9.59 -19.20
C ARG A 6 -23.45 10.20 -19.30
N ALA A 7 -22.58 9.95 -18.31
CA ALA A 7 -21.21 10.45 -18.32
C ALA A 7 -20.31 9.62 -19.26
N ALA A 8 -19.28 10.26 -19.82
CA ALA A 8 -18.25 9.55 -20.59
C ALA A 8 -17.44 8.61 -19.68
N PRO A 9 -16.98 7.45 -20.18
CA PRO A 9 -16.13 6.53 -19.43
C PRO A 9 -14.84 7.21 -18.95
N GLU A 10 -14.31 6.81 -17.78
CA GLU A 10 -13.07 7.38 -17.23
C GLU A 10 -11.84 7.09 -18.09
N VAL A 11 -11.88 6.00 -18.84
CA VAL A 11 -10.84 5.61 -19.80
C VAL A 11 -10.73 6.63 -20.94
N ALA A 12 -11.73 7.49 -21.14
CA ALA A 12 -11.77 8.58 -22.12
C ALA A 12 -10.93 9.80 -21.71
N THR A 13 -9.66 9.58 -21.37
CA THR A 13 -8.68 10.65 -21.23
C THR A 13 -8.24 11.14 -22.62
N PRO A 14 -7.92 12.44 -22.82
CA PRO A 14 -7.53 12.97 -24.14
C PRO A 14 -6.34 12.23 -24.77
N ARG A 15 -5.43 11.69 -23.95
CA ARG A 15 -4.28 10.91 -24.43
C ARG A 15 -4.67 9.53 -24.94
N VAL A 16 -5.56 8.84 -24.22
CA VAL A 16 -6.04 7.52 -24.62
C VAL A 16 -6.93 7.63 -25.86
N MET A 17 -7.84 8.61 -25.89
CA MET A 17 -8.66 8.93 -27.06
C MET A 17 -7.80 9.16 -28.30
N ALA A 18 -6.79 10.03 -28.23
CA ALA A 18 -5.90 10.32 -29.36
C ALA A 18 -5.15 9.09 -29.88
N ARG A 19 -4.64 8.24 -28.98
CA ARG A 19 -3.87 7.04 -29.36
C ARG A 19 -4.77 5.97 -29.95
N VAL A 20 -5.90 5.68 -29.32
CA VAL A 20 -6.81 4.61 -29.75
C VAL A 20 -7.52 5.01 -31.04
N THR A 21 -8.17 6.18 -31.09
CA THR A 21 -8.88 6.63 -32.30
C THR A 21 -7.89 6.76 -33.47
N GLY A 22 -6.70 7.34 -33.25
CA GLY A 22 -5.68 7.42 -34.30
C GLY A 22 -5.19 6.05 -34.77
N GLY A 23 -4.96 5.10 -33.85
CA GLY A 23 -4.60 3.73 -34.16
C GLY A 23 -5.67 2.97 -34.96
N LEU A 24 -6.95 3.14 -34.62
CA LEU A 24 -8.07 2.54 -35.35
C LEU A 24 -8.19 3.09 -36.77
N TYR A 25 -7.93 4.38 -36.97
CA TYR A 25 -7.86 4.98 -38.30
C TYR A 25 -6.72 4.40 -39.15
N LEU A 26 -5.53 4.22 -38.57
CA LEU A 26 -4.38 3.60 -39.26
C LEU A 26 -4.65 2.12 -39.59
N ALA A 27 -5.23 1.36 -38.67
CA ALA A 27 -5.63 -0.03 -38.89
C ALA A 27 -6.71 -0.13 -39.98
N GLY A 28 -7.70 0.76 -39.95
CA GLY A 28 -8.72 0.87 -41.00
C GLY A 28 -8.12 1.22 -42.36
N ALA A 29 -7.17 2.16 -42.42
CA ALA A 29 -6.45 2.50 -43.65
C ALA A 29 -5.73 1.29 -44.26
N LEU A 30 -5.02 0.51 -43.42
CA LEU A 30 -4.36 -0.72 -43.85
C LEU A 30 -5.37 -1.76 -44.36
N ALA A 31 -6.48 -1.96 -43.66
CA ALA A 31 -7.53 -2.88 -44.08
C ALA A 31 -8.14 -2.48 -45.44
N VAL A 32 -8.45 -1.19 -45.64
CA VAL A 32 -8.96 -0.66 -46.92
C VAL A 32 -7.91 -0.80 -48.03
N LEU A 33 -6.63 -0.59 -47.73
CA LEU A 33 -5.53 -0.77 -48.71
C LEU A 33 -5.44 -2.22 -49.18
N VAL A 34 -5.56 -3.19 -48.26
CA VAL A 34 -5.57 -4.63 -48.59
C VAL A 34 -6.81 -5.00 -49.41
N LEU A 35 -7.98 -4.45 -49.08
CA LEU A 35 -9.18 -4.63 -49.90
C LEU A 35 -9.04 -4.02 -51.29
N GLY A 36 -8.39 -2.86 -51.39
CA GLY A 36 -8.11 -2.15 -52.64
C GLY A 36 -7.10 -2.85 -53.54
N SER A 37 -6.09 -3.52 -52.97
CA SER A 37 -5.10 -4.28 -53.75
C SER A 37 -5.73 -5.50 -54.42
N ALA A 38 -6.64 -6.19 -53.73
CA ALA A 38 -7.44 -7.28 -54.31
C ALA A 38 -8.47 -6.80 -55.35
N ALA A 39 -8.76 -5.50 -55.37
CA ALA A 39 -9.67 -4.87 -56.31
C ALA A 39 -8.99 -4.40 -57.59
N TRP A 40 -7.67 -4.17 -57.62
CA TRP A 40 -6.99 -3.62 -58.80
C TRP A 40 -6.97 -4.59 -59.99
N PRO A 41 -7.30 -4.17 -61.24
CA PRO A 41 -7.62 -2.81 -61.72
C PRO A 41 -9.13 -2.52 -61.87
N ARG A 42 -10.01 -3.14 -61.07
CA ARG A 42 -11.47 -3.00 -61.18
C ARG A 42 -11.94 -1.56 -60.85
N PRO A 43 -13.10 -1.14 -61.39
CA PRO A 43 -13.73 0.13 -61.02
C PRO A 43 -13.89 0.24 -59.49
N GLY A 44 -13.52 1.39 -58.93
CA GLY A 44 -13.57 1.65 -57.48
C GLY A 44 -12.22 1.57 -56.75
N ALA A 45 -11.19 0.96 -57.35
CA ALA A 45 -9.87 0.86 -56.71
C ALA A 45 -9.23 2.23 -56.38
N GLY A 46 -9.42 3.23 -57.25
CA GLY A 46 -8.96 4.60 -56.99
C GLY A 46 -9.68 5.28 -55.81
N VAL A 47 -10.98 4.99 -55.62
CA VAL A 47 -11.75 5.50 -54.47
C VAL A 47 -11.28 4.83 -53.18
N LEU A 48 -11.04 3.51 -53.20
CA LEU A 48 -10.51 2.78 -52.04
C LEU A 48 -9.11 3.28 -51.64
N LEU A 49 -8.24 3.57 -52.60
CA LEU A 49 -6.93 4.19 -52.34
C LEU A 49 -7.06 5.58 -51.71
N ALA A 50 -7.98 6.40 -52.21
CA ALA A 50 -8.26 7.72 -51.63
C ALA A 50 -8.78 7.60 -50.18
N VAL A 51 -9.71 6.69 -49.92
CA VAL A 51 -10.21 6.42 -48.56
C VAL A 51 -9.10 5.95 -47.63
N ALA A 52 -8.26 5.01 -48.08
CA ALA A 52 -7.11 4.53 -47.30
C ALA A 52 -6.13 5.67 -46.98
N ALA A 53 -5.81 6.52 -47.96
CA ALA A 53 -4.93 7.68 -47.76
C ALA A 53 -5.54 8.70 -46.78
N THR A 54 -6.83 9.03 -46.91
CA THR A 54 -7.53 9.92 -45.97
C THR A 54 -7.50 9.34 -44.56
N ALA A 55 -7.83 8.06 -44.39
CA ALA A 55 -7.81 7.41 -43.09
C ALA A 55 -6.40 7.38 -42.47
N ALA A 56 -5.36 7.14 -43.26
CA ALA A 56 -3.98 7.13 -42.80
C ALA A 56 -3.53 8.53 -42.32
N VAL A 57 -3.82 9.58 -43.10
CA VAL A 57 -3.49 10.96 -42.73
C VAL A 57 -4.25 11.38 -41.47
N THR A 58 -5.55 11.10 -41.39
CA THR A 58 -6.35 11.39 -40.20
C THR A 58 -5.80 10.65 -38.97
N GLY A 59 -5.47 9.36 -39.11
CA GLY A 59 -4.89 8.57 -38.04
C GLY A 59 -3.57 9.14 -37.52
N ALA A 60 -2.65 9.48 -38.42
CA ALA A 60 -1.36 10.10 -38.07
C ALA A 60 -1.53 11.45 -37.37
N VAL A 61 -2.42 12.31 -37.87
CA VAL A 61 -2.70 13.63 -37.27
C VAL A 61 -3.32 13.47 -35.89
N VAL A 62 -4.32 12.59 -35.71
CA VAL A 62 -4.97 12.34 -34.43
C VAL A 62 -3.99 11.75 -33.42
N SER A 63 -3.14 10.80 -33.82
CA SER A 63 -2.09 10.25 -32.93
C SER A 63 -1.07 11.30 -32.48
N TRP A 64 -0.71 12.24 -33.36
CA TRP A 64 0.30 13.26 -33.07
C TRP A 64 -0.25 14.45 -32.25
N SER A 65 -1.40 15.00 -32.65
CA SER A 65 -1.96 16.25 -32.10
C SER A 65 -3.28 16.08 -31.35
N GLY A 66 -3.92 14.91 -31.44
CA GLY A 66 -5.27 14.67 -30.92
C GLY A 66 -5.44 14.87 -29.41
N ARG A 67 -4.36 14.79 -28.63
CA ARG A 67 -4.38 15.09 -27.18
C ARG A 67 -4.80 16.53 -26.86
N ARG A 68 -4.73 17.44 -27.84
CA ARG A 68 -5.14 18.85 -27.73
C ARG A 68 -6.59 19.09 -28.19
N LEU A 69 -7.24 18.10 -28.78
CA LEU A 69 -8.61 18.24 -29.28
C LEU A 69 -9.62 18.21 -28.12
N PRO A 70 -10.66 19.06 -28.16
CA PRO A 70 -11.75 18.97 -27.21
C PRO A 70 -12.56 17.68 -27.43
N ARG A 71 -13.15 17.12 -26.36
CA ARG A 71 -13.86 15.84 -26.39
C ARG A 71 -14.96 15.77 -27.47
N TRP A 72 -15.67 16.86 -27.69
CA TRP A 72 -16.75 16.89 -28.68
C TRP A 72 -16.25 16.65 -30.11
N ALA A 73 -14.99 17.01 -30.43
CA ALA A 73 -14.41 16.80 -31.75
C ALA A 73 -14.27 15.31 -32.10
N TYR A 74 -14.15 14.44 -31.10
CA TYR A 74 -14.07 13.00 -31.31
C TYR A 74 -15.39 12.40 -31.80
N HIS A 75 -16.55 13.00 -31.47
CA HIS A 75 -17.82 12.59 -32.10
C HIS A 75 -17.80 12.81 -33.62
N GLY A 76 -17.16 13.90 -34.06
CA GLY A 76 -16.97 14.20 -35.48
C GLY A 76 -16.01 13.21 -36.15
N LEU A 77 -14.94 12.81 -35.47
CA LEU A 77 -14.01 11.78 -35.96
C LEU A 77 -14.72 10.43 -36.12
N VAL A 78 -15.46 9.97 -35.12
CA VAL A 78 -16.21 8.69 -35.22
C VAL A 78 -17.24 8.73 -36.36
N ALA A 79 -17.94 9.86 -36.54
CA ALA A 79 -18.87 10.04 -37.66
C ALA A 79 -18.15 10.05 -39.02
N ALA A 80 -16.98 10.68 -39.13
CA ALA A 80 -16.17 10.68 -40.35
C ALA A 80 -15.65 9.28 -40.68
N GLY A 81 -15.23 8.50 -39.68
CA GLY A 81 -14.85 7.09 -39.85
C GLY A 81 -16.01 6.26 -40.42
N THR A 82 -17.22 6.46 -39.89
CA THR A 82 -18.44 5.81 -40.41
C THR A 82 -18.67 6.13 -41.89
N ALA A 83 -18.51 7.39 -42.29
CA ALA A 83 -18.66 7.82 -43.68
C ALA A 83 -17.61 7.17 -44.60
N LEU A 84 -16.34 7.13 -44.19
CA LEU A 84 -15.26 6.49 -44.95
C LEU A 84 -15.50 4.99 -45.14
N ILE A 85 -15.98 4.30 -44.11
CA ILE A 85 -16.32 2.87 -44.19
C ILE A 85 -17.52 2.66 -45.12
N THR A 86 -18.54 3.51 -45.04
CA THR A 86 -19.70 3.47 -45.95
C THR A 86 -19.26 3.64 -47.41
N VAL A 87 -18.37 4.60 -47.70
CA VAL A 87 -17.78 4.78 -49.03
C VAL A 87 -16.99 3.54 -49.46
N THR A 88 -16.25 2.91 -48.55
CA THR A 88 -15.53 1.64 -48.82
C THR A 88 -16.49 0.53 -49.25
N VAL A 89 -17.63 0.38 -48.58
CA VAL A 89 -18.66 -0.62 -48.91
C VAL A 89 -19.28 -0.36 -50.29
N VAL A 90 -19.59 0.90 -50.60
CA VAL A 90 -20.16 1.29 -51.89
C VAL A 90 -19.14 1.13 -53.03
N ALA A 91 -17.88 1.51 -52.82
CA ALA A 91 -16.81 1.42 -53.80
C ALA A 91 -16.23 0.00 -53.98
N SER A 92 -16.57 -0.94 -53.10
CA SER A 92 -16.09 -2.31 -53.17
C SER A 92 -16.53 -3.00 -54.46
N PRO A 93 -15.66 -3.76 -55.15
CA PRO A 93 -15.98 -4.36 -56.45
C PRO A 93 -16.90 -5.59 -56.35
N GLY A 94 -16.84 -6.34 -55.25
CA GLY A 94 -17.60 -7.57 -55.06
C GLY A 94 -18.31 -7.64 -53.71
N PRO A 95 -19.24 -8.61 -53.53
CA PRO A 95 -19.98 -8.77 -52.29
C PRO A 95 -19.06 -9.15 -51.11
N ALA A 96 -18.07 -10.01 -51.32
CA ALA A 96 -17.10 -10.37 -50.27
C ALA A 96 -16.28 -9.17 -49.79
N THR A 97 -15.79 -8.33 -50.71
CA THR A 97 -15.06 -7.10 -50.37
C THR A 97 -15.96 -6.06 -49.70
N ALA A 98 -17.23 -5.98 -50.07
CA ALA A 98 -18.20 -5.06 -49.45
C ALA A 98 -18.51 -5.48 -48.01
N VAL A 99 -18.74 -6.78 -47.76
CA VAL A 99 -18.94 -7.32 -46.41
C VAL A 99 -17.68 -7.17 -45.56
N ALA A 100 -16.49 -7.44 -46.11
CA ALA A 100 -15.22 -7.23 -45.42
C ALA A 100 -14.97 -5.74 -45.10
N GLY A 101 -15.34 -4.83 -46.00
CA GLY A 101 -15.31 -3.39 -45.76
C GLY A 101 -16.26 -2.98 -44.63
N ALA A 102 -17.49 -3.53 -44.60
CA ALA A 102 -18.46 -3.26 -43.55
C ALA A 102 -18.00 -3.78 -42.16
N ALA A 103 -17.24 -4.89 -42.12
CA ALA A 103 -16.66 -5.42 -40.89
C ALA A 103 -15.67 -4.46 -40.20
N ILE A 104 -15.05 -3.53 -40.95
CA ILE A 104 -14.23 -2.44 -40.39
C ILE A 104 -15.06 -1.53 -39.48
N GLY A 105 -16.39 -1.49 -39.66
CA GLY A 105 -17.33 -0.81 -38.77
C GLY A 105 -17.20 -1.22 -37.30
N ALA A 106 -16.65 -2.40 -37.00
CA ALA A 106 -16.38 -2.83 -35.63
C ALA A 106 -15.42 -1.88 -34.89
N PHE A 107 -14.50 -1.23 -35.61
CA PHE A 107 -13.59 -0.22 -35.04
C PHE A 107 -14.36 1.03 -34.58
N VAL A 108 -15.34 1.48 -35.35
CA VAL A 108 -16.22 2.62 -34.99
C VAL A 108 -17.10 2.25 -33.80
N ALA A 109 -17.68 1.05 -33.80
CA ALA A 109 -18.48 0.56 -32.67
C ALA A 109 -17.64 0.48 -31.38
N LEU A 110 -16.40 -0.01 -31.48
CA LEU A 110 -15.46 -0.05 -30.38
C LEU A 110 -15.13 1.36 -29.87
N ASP A 111 -14.72 2.28 -30.76
CA ASP A 111 -14.36 3.66 -30.39
C ASP A 111 -15.52 4.39 -29.70
N ALA A 112 -16.74 4.24 -30.22
CA ALA A 112 -17.95 4.88 -29.68
C ALA A 112 -18.27 4.43 -28.24
N PHE A 113 -18.26 3.12 -27.97
CA PHE A 113 -18.58 2.57 -26.65
C PHE A 113 -17.43 2.66 -25.65
N PHE A 114 -16.21 2.88 -26.13
CA PHE A 114 -15.04 3.08 -25.30
C PHE A 114 -14.92 4.53 -24.79
N PHE A 115 -15.42 5.52 -25.56
CA PHE A 115 -15.19 6.94 -25.27
C PHE A 115 -16.42 7.80 -24.99
N PHE A 116 -17.61 7.41 -25.43
CA PHE A 116 -18.80 8.24 -25.27
C PHE A 116 -19.73 7.74 -24.18
N GLY A 117 -20.47 8.67 -23.55
CA GLY A 117 -21.57 8.29 -22.68
C GLY A 117 -22.63 7.50 -23.46
N TRP A 118 -23.42 6.70 -22.74
CA TRP A 118 -24.37 5.76 -23.35
C TRP A 118 -25.26 6.37 -24.45
N PRO A 119 -25.85 7.58 -24.29
CA PRO A 119 -26.67 8.17 -25.35
C PRO A 119 -25.87 8.47 -26.62
N GLY A 120 -24.65 8.98 -26.49
CA GLY A 120 -23.78 9.31 -27.62
C GLY A 120 -23.25 8.06 -28.32
N ALA A 121 -22.87 7.03 -27.56
CA ALA A 121 -22.42 5.75 -28.11
C ALA A 121 -23.53 5.05 -28.91
N VAL A 122 -24.76 5.01 -28.36
CA VAL A 122 -25.92 4.43 -29.05
C VAL A 122 -26.29 5.22 -30.30
N ALA A 123 -26.23 6.55 -30.27
CA ALA A 123 -26.49 7.37 -31.46
C ALA A 123 -25.49 7.09 -32.59
N GLN A 124 -24.19 7.01 -32.26
CA GLN A 124 -23.14 6.69 -33.24
C GLN A 124 -23.28 5.28 -33.80
N LEU A 125 -23.61 4.28 -32.96
CA LEU A 125 -23.88 2.92 -33.42
C LEU A 125 -25.12 2.85 -34.32
N GLY A 126 -26.19 3.55 -33.96
CA GLY A 126 -27.41 3.63 -34.78
C GLY A 126 -27.11 4.21 -36.16
N TRP A 127 -26.32 5.28 -36.23
CA TRP A 127 -25.85 5.87 -37.48
C TRP A 127 -25.00 4.89 -38.30
N LEU A 128 -24.02 4.24 -37.67
CA LEU A 128 -23.15 3.25 -38.30
C LEU A 128 -23.95 2.08 -38.88
N VAL A 129 -24.80 1.44 -38.07
CA VAL A 129 -25.62 0.30 -38.52
C VAL A 129 -26.52 0.74 -39.67
N THR A 130 -27.28 1.82 -39.52
CA THR A 130 -28.21 2.29 -40.56
C THR A 130 -27.50 2.55 -41.89
N THR A 131 -26.37 3.26 -41.87
CA THR A 131 -25.63 3.60 -43.10
C THR A 131 -25.02 2.37 -43.77
N LEU A 132 -24.49 1.42 -42.99
CA LEU A 132 -23.94 0.17 -43.53
C LEU A 132 -25.03 -0.78 -44.04
N THR A 133 -26.16 -0.92 -43.32
CA THR A 133 -27.31 -1.71 -43.77
C THR A 133 -27.81 -1.18 -45.12
N VAL A 134 -27.99 0.15 -45.25
CA VAL A 134 -28.43 0.77 -46.52
C VAL A 134 -27.39 0.56 -47.62
N ALA A 135 -26.10 0.78 -47.33
CA ALA A 135 -25.04 0.60 -48.32
C ALA A 135 -24.94 -0.86 -48.82
N LEU A 136 -25.02 -1.85 -47.93
CA LEU A 136 -25.00 -3.26 -48.30
C LEU A 136 -26.29 -3.69 -49.01
N ALA A 137 -27.46 -3.26 -48.53
CA ALA A 137 -28.75 -3.61 -49.13
C ALA A 137 -28.95 -2.99 -50.52
N SER A 138 -28.30 -1.86 -50.81
CA SER A 138 -28.28 -1.26 -52.15
C SER A 138 -27.54 -2.11 -53.19
N ARG A 139 -26.79 -3.13 -52.74
CA ARG A 139 -26.02 -4.03 -53.61
C ARG A 139 -26.79 -5.34 -53.82
N PRO A 140 -27.32 -5.62 -55.02
CA PRO A 140 -28.14 -6.81 -55.27
C PRO A 140 -27.37 -8.13 -55.12
N THR A 141 -26.03 -8.09 -55.13
CA THR A 141 -25.16 -9.26 -54.99
C THR A 141 -24.85 -9.63 -53.55
N VAL A 142 -25.22 -8.79 -52.58
CA VAL A 142 -25.03 -9.07 -51.15
C VAL A 142 -26.32 -9.72 -50.61
N PRO A 143 -26.27 -10.95 -50.10
CA PRO A 143 -27.46 -11.59 -49.55
C PRO A 143 -27.88 -10.87 -48.25
N VAL A 144 -29.19 -10.79 -48.02
CA VAL A 144 -29.76 -10.17 -46.81
C VAL A 144 -29.20 -10.81 -45.54
N SER A 145 -28.92 -12.12 -45.56
CA SER A 145 -28.27 -12.82 -44.45
C SER A 145 -26.90 -12.24 -44.08
N ALA A 146 -26.10 -11.81 -45.06
CA ALA A 146 -24.80 -11.20 -44.78
C ALA A 146 -24.96 -9.82 -44.13
N VAL A 147 -25.97 -9.04 -44.54
CA VAL A 147 -26.29 -7.74 -43.92
C VAL A 147 -26.66 -7.94 -42.46
N VAL A 148 -27.58 -8.87 -42.18
CA VAL A 148 -28.02 -9.20 -40.81
C VAL A 148 -26.85 -9.70 -39.96
N VAL A 149 -25.97 -10.54 -40.51
CA VAL A 149 -24.78 -11.03 -39.78
C VAL A 149 -23.84 -9.88 -39.41
N VAL A 150 -23.56 -8.95 -40.33
CA VAL A 150 -22.74 -7.77 -40.04
C VAL A 150 -23.37 -6.94 -38.92
N ASP A 151 -24.66 -6.64 -39.01
CA ASP A 151 -25.37 -5.84 -38.01
C ASP A 151 -25.35 -6.50 -36.62
N LEU A 152 -25.55 -7.82 -36.57
CA LEU A 152 -25.46 -8.61 -35.33
C LEU A 152 -24.05 -8.59 -34.74
N VAL A 153 -23.00 -8.71 -35.57
CA VAL A 153 -21.61 -8.64 -35.11
C VAL A 153 -21.29 -7.26 -34.55
N LEU A 154 -21.69 -6.18 -35.23
CA LEU A 154 -21.48 -4.80 -34.76
C LEU A 154 -22.20 -4.56 -33.43
N LEU A 155 -23.44 -5.04 -33.29
CA LEU A 155 -24.20 -4.94 -32.06
C LEU A 155 -23.54 -5.75 -30.92
N ALA A 156 -23.09 -6.98 -31.21
CA ALA A 156 -22.43 -7.83 -30.22
C ALA A 156 -21.12 -7.20 -29.71
N VAL A 157 -20.29 -6.68 -30.62
CA VAL A 157 -19.05 -5.95 -30.27
C VAL A 157 -19.39 -4.75 -29.38
N ALA A 158 -20.38 -3.94 -29.76
CA ALA A 158 -20.81 -2.78 -28.98
C ALA A 158 -21.28 -3.15 -27.56
N VAL A 159 -22.10 -4.20 -27.44
CA VAL A 159 -22.61 -4.69 -26.14
C VAL A 159 -21.47 -5.21 -25.25
N VAL A 160 -20.57 -6.03 -25.79
CA VAL A 160 -19.44 -6.60 -25.04
C VAL A 160 -18.48 -5.51 -24.60
N VAL A 161 -18.04 -4.64 -25.53
CA VAL A 161 -17.12 -3.53 -25.22
C VAL A 161 -17.76 -2.57 -24.22
N GLY A 162 -19.02 -2.17 -24.43
CA GLY A 162 -19.75 -1.31 -23.50
C GLY A 162 -19.86 -1.93 -22.10
N GLY A 163 -20.14 -3.23 -22.02
CA GLY A 163 -20.20 -3.96 -20.75
C GLY A 163 -18.85 -4.02 -20.02
N LEU A 164 -17.77 -4.29 -20.74
CA LEU A 164 -16.41 -4.32 -20.18
C LEU A 164 -15.96 -2.93 -19.69
N VAL A 165 -16.19 -1.88 -20.49
CA VAL A 165 -15.85 -0.50 -20.13
C VAL A 165 -16.66 -0.02 -18.92
N GLN A 166 -17.94 -0.38 -18.84
CA GLN A 166 -18.77 -0.08 -17.67
C GLN A 166 -18.23 -0.76 -16.39
N ARG A 167 -17.80 -2.03 -16.49
CA ARG A 167 -17.21 -2.76 -15.35
C ARG A 167 -15.85 -2.20 -14.94
N ALA A 168 -15.00 -1.88 -15.92
CA ALA A 168 -13.70 -1.27 -15.68
C ALA A 168 -13.84 0.11 -15.03
N SER A 169 -14.78 0.94 -15.48
CA SER A 169 -15.04 2.27 -14.90
C SER A 169 -15.70 2.24 -13.52
N SER A 170 -16.29 1.12 -13.09
CA SER A 170 -16.75 0.93 -11.71
C SER A 170 -15.65 0.42 -10.75
N ALA A 171 -14.54 -0.11 -11.27
CA ALA A 171 -13.49 -0.71 -10.43
C ALA A 171 -12.70 0.32 -9.61
N GLY A 172 -12.66 1.59 -10.04
CA GLY A 172 -11.99 2.70 -9.34
C GLY A 172 -12.93 3.55 -8.47
N ARG A 173 -14.20 3.16 -8.31
CA ARG A 173 -15.20 3.94 -7.55
C ARG A 173 -15.70 3.23 -6.31
N ASP A 174 -16.03 4.02 -5.29
CA ASP A 174 -16.77 3.56 -4.12
C ASP A 174 -18.28 3.51 -4.45
N PRO A 175 -18.96 2.37 -4.25
CA PRO A 175 -20.36 2.21 -4.67
C PRO A 175 -21.34 3.04 -3.82
N LEU A 176 -20.98 3.40 -2.58
CA LEU A 176 -21.84 4.15 -1.68
C LEU A 176 -21.86 5.64 -2.02
N THR A 177 -20.69 6.24 -2.15
CA THR A 177 -20.52 7.69 -2.33
C THR A 177 -20.33 8.08 -3.80
N GLY A 178 -19.92 7.15 -4.66
CA GLY A 178 -19.55 7.37 -6.07
C GLY A 178 -18.21 8.10 -6.25
N LEU A 179 -17.48 8.36 -5.16
CA LEU A 179 -16.12 8.92 -5.19
C LEU A 179 -15.12 7.89 -5.72
N ALA A 180 -13.87 8.29 -5.92
CA ALA A 180 -12.81 7.30 -6.11
C ALA A 180 -12.74 6.37 -4.89
N ASN A 181 -12.50 5.09 -5.10
CA ASN A 181 -12.10 4.18 -4.02
C ASN A 181 -10.57 4.23 -3.85
N ARG A 182 -10.04 3.47 -2.89
CA ARG A 182 -8.59 3.38 -2.64
C ARG A 182 -7.77 3.12 -3.91
N ARG A 183 -8.20 2.16 -4.74
CA ARG A 183 -7.53 1.85 -6.01
C ARG A 183 -7.52 3.05 -6.96
N GLY A 184 -8.68 3.70 -7.15
CA GLY A 184 -8.77 4.88 -8.01
C GLY A 184 -7.94 6.06 -7.51
N PHE A 185 -7.83 6.20 -6.18
CA PHE A 185 -6.95 7.19 -5.55
C PHE A 185 -5.47 6.90 -5.81
N ASP A 186 -5.01 5.65 -5.63
CA ASP A 186 -3.62 5.25 -5.82
C ASP A 186 -3.16 5.44 -7.28
N GLU A 187 -4.03 5.07 -8.24
CA GLU A 187 -3.80 5.29 -9.67
C GLU A 187 -3.65 6.79 -9.97
N ALA A 188 -4.54 7.63 -9.43
CA ALA A 188 -4.47 9.08 -9.60
C ALA A 188 -3.24 9.71 -8.93
N ALA A 189 -2.91 9.30 -7.70
CA ALA A 189 -1.74 9.78 -6.96
C ALA A 189 -0.45 9.49 -7.74
N THR A 190 -0.32 8.28 -8.27
CA THR A 190 0.84 7.86 -9.06
C THR A 190 1.01 8.73 -10.31
N ASP A 191 -0.08 9.01 -11.02
CA ASP A 191 -0.04 9.84 -12.22
C ASP A 191 0.24 11.31 -11.93
N LEU A 192 -0.32 11.85 -10.84
CA LEU A 192 -0.05 13.22 -10.39
C LEU A 192 1.41 13.41 -9.96
N VAL A 193 1.97 12.48 -9.17
CA VAL A 193 3.39 12.52 -8.76
C VAL A 193 4.31 12.49 -9.99
N ARG A 194 4.04 11.63 -10.98
CA ARG A 194 4.79 11.62 -12.25
C ARG A 194 4.63 12.93 -13.04
N GLY A 195 3.47 13.57 -12.93
CA GLY A 195 3.20 14.89 -13.50
C GLY A 195 4.09 15.95 -12.86
N CYS A 196 4.02 16.07 -11.54
CA CYS A 196 4.77 17.04 -10.73
C CYS A 196 6.27 16.87 -10.85
N ARG A 197 6.79 15.63 -10.90
CA ARG A 197 8.21 15.36 -11.18
C ARG A 197 8.69 15.98 -12.50
N ARG A 198 7.82 16.11 -13.50
CA ARG A 198 8.16 16.70 -14.81
C ARG A 198 7.93 18.21 -14.88
N SER A 199 6.90 18.72 -14.21
CA SER A 199 6.51 20.14 -14.28
C SER A 199 7.14 21.00 -13.19
N GLY A 200 7.59 20.41 -12.07
CA GLY A 200 8.03 21.13 -10.88
C GLY A 200 6.91 21.77 -10.06
N LEU A 201 5.64 21.54 -10.44
CA LEU A 201 4.47 22.09 -9.72
C LEU A 201 4.23 21.34 -8.40
N PRO A 202 3.74 22.03 -7.36
CA PRO A 202 3.48 21.40 -6.07
C PRO A 202 2.30 20.43 -6.15
N LEU A 203 2.31 19.45 -5.26
CA LEU A 203 1.22 18.51 -5.03
C LEU A 203 1.08 18.35 -3.52
N SER A 204 -0.16 18.37 -3.03
CA SER A 204 -0.44 18.08 -1.63
C SER A 204 -1.47 16.96 -1.52
N ALA A 205 -1.40 16.22 -0.42
CA ALA A 205 -2.34 15.18 -0.06
C ALA A 205 -2.94 15.47 1.33
N ALA A 206 -4.14 14.97 1.56
CA ALA A 206 -4.75 14.98 2.88
C ALA A 206 -5.52 13.69 3.16
N LEU A 207 -5.50 13.26 4.41
CA LEU A 207 -6.40 12.25 4.97
C LEU A 207 -7.39 12.93 5.90
N LEU A 208 -8.66 12.58 5.78
CA LEU A 208 -9.77 13.16 6.53
C LEU A 208 -10.58 12.03 7.17
N ASP A 209 -10.80 12.11 8.48
CA ASP A 209 -11.46 11.09 9.28
C ASP A 209 -12.65 11.69 10.03
N LEU A 210 -13.81 11.02 9.93
CA LEU A 210 -15.02 11.41 10.64
C LEU A 210 -14.92 10.97 12.11
N ASP A 211 -14.70 11.93 13.01
CA ASP A 211 -14.56 11.64 14.44
C ASP A 211 -15.82 10.96 14.98
N HIS A 212 -15.62 9.89 15.74
CA HIS A 212 -16.68 9.12 16.41
C HIS A 212 -17.74 8.52 15.47
N PHE A 213 -17.41 8.24 14.20
CA PHE A 213 -18.35 7.63 13.25
C PHE A 213 -18.97 6.32 13.76
N LYS A 214 -18.19 5.48 14.45
CA LYS A 214 -18.70 4.25 15.09
C LYS A 214 -19.86 4.53 16.06
N ALA A 215 -19.80 5.61 16.83
CA ALA A 215 -20.88 5.97 17.75
C ALA A 215 -22.17 6.39 17.01
N VAL A 216 -22.06 6.92 15.79
CA VAL A 216 -23.22 7.20 14.92
C VAL A 216 -23.87 5.89 14.48
N ASN A 217 -23.08 4.92 14.03
CA ASN A 217 -23.58 3.60 13.66
C ASN A 217 -24.23 2.87 14.85
N ASP A 218 -23.58 2.91 16.01
CA ASP A 218 -24.06 2.21 17.21
C ASP A 218 -25.39 2.80 17.74
N ARG A 219 -25.60 4.12 17.57
CA ARG A 219 -26.81 4.81 18.05
C ARG A 219 -27.96 4.81 17.05
N SER A 220 -27.65 4.97 15.78
CA SER A 220 -28.64 5.27 14.72
C SER A 220 -28.68 4.21 13.61
N GLY A 221 -27.89 3.15 13.73
CA GLY A 221 -27.79 2.08 12.75
C GLY A 221 -26.88 2.41 11.57
N HIS A 222 -26.42 1.37 10.87
CA HIS A 222 -25.51 1.49 9.74
C HIS A 222 -26.06 2.33 8.58
N SER A 223 -27.38 2.31 8.34
CA SER A 223 -28.00 3.14 7.30
C SER A 223 -27.80 4.64 7.55
N ALA A 224 -27.83 5.08 8.81
CA ALA A 224 -27.59 6.47 9.16
C ALA A 224 -26.11 6.87 8.95
N GLY A 225 -25.18 5.93 9.19
CA GLY A 225 -23.77 6.12 8.84
C GLY A 225 -23.56 6.24 7.34
N ASP A 226 -24.23 5.40 6.56
CA ASP A 226 -24.18 5.44 5.09
C ASP A 226 -24.73 6.78 4.55
N ASP A 227 -25.87 7.25 5.07
CA ASP A 227 -26.44 8.56 4.72
C ASP A 227 -25.49 9.72 5.07
N LEU A 228 -24.81 9.63 6.22
CA LEU A 228 -23.81 10.62 6.64
C LEU A 228 -22.63 10.67 5.65
N LEU A 229 -22.08 9.51 5.27
CA LEU A 229 -20.99 9.42 4.30
C LEU A 229 -21.39 10.00 2.94
N GLN A 230 -22.60 9.71 2.48
CA GLN A 230 -23.13 10.26 1.22
C GLN A 230 -23.31 11.78 1.30
N SER A 231 -23.85 12.29 2.41
CA SER A 231 -24.03 13.73 2.63
C SER A 231 -22.70 14.48 2.69
N VAL A 232 -21.69 13.92 3.36
CA VAL A 232 -20.34 14.50 3.42
C VAL A 232 -19.75 14.56 2.00
N ALA A 233 -19.78 13.45 1.27
CA ALA A 233 -19.27 13.38 -0.10
C ALA A 233 -19.98 14.37 -1.05
N SER A 234 -21.31 14.53 -0.93
CA SER A 234 -22.08 15.45 -1.78
C SER A 234 -21.77 16.92 -1.50
N ARG A 235 -21.46 17.27 -0.25
CA ARG A 235 -21.11 18.64 0.15
C ARG A 235 -19.68 19.02 -0.22
N TRP A 236 -18.74 18.09 -0.16
CA TRP A 236 -17.34 18.36 -0.52
C TRP A 236 -17.10 18.48 -2.01
N ARG A 237 -17.71 17.63 -2.84
CA ARG A 237 -17.52 17.66 -4.31
C ARG A 237 -17.56 19.05 -4.97
N PRO A 238 -18.57 19.89 -4.73
CA PRO A 238 -18.63 21.21 -5.36
C PRO A 238 -17.63 22.23 -4.78
N ALA A 239 -17.07 21.97 -3.60
CA ALA A 239 -16.10 22.86 -2.95
C ALA A 239 -14.65 22.58 -3.37
N LEU A 240 -14.40 21.52 -4.14
CA LEU A 240 -13.06 21.13 -4.55
C LEU A 240 -12.54 21.96 -5.73
N PRO A 241 -11.25 22.34 -5.73
CA PRO A 241 -10.63 23.00 -6.87
C PRO A 241 -10.53 22.07 -8.09
N ALA A 242 -10.39 22.67 -9.27
CA ALA A 242 -10.29 21.92 -10.52
C ALA A 242 -9.06 20.98 -10.50
N GLY A 243 -9.27 19.72 -10.88
CA GLY A 243 -8.21 18.71 -10.90
C GLY A 243 -7.96 18.01 -9.55
N ALA A 244 -8.61 18.43 -8.47
CA ALA A 244 -8.57 17.71 -7.21
C ALA A 244 -9.20 16.32 -7.32
N VAL A 245 -8.64 15.36 -6.59
CA VAL A 245 -9.15 13.98 -6.54
C VAL A 245 -9.55 13.66 -5.11
N LEU A 246 -10.86 13.46 -4.89
CA LEU A 246 -11.43 13.05 -3.62
C LEU A 246 -11.85 11.57 -3.69
N ALA A 247 -11.43 10.81 -2.69
CA ALA A 247 -11.70 9.38 -2.56
C ALA A 247 -12.28 9.05 -1.18
N ARG A 248 -13.08 7.99 -1.11
CA ARG A 248 -13.34 7.28 0.14
C ARG A 248 -12.29 6.17 0.24
N HIS A 249 -11.35 6.33 1.17
CA HIS A 249 -10.19 5.46 1.28
C HIS A 249 -10.53 4.12 1.97
N GLY A 250 -11.48 4.16 2.92
CA GLY A 250 -12.06 2.99 3.58
C GLY A 250 -12.89 3.41 4.79
N GLY A 251 -13.93 2.67 5.18
CA GLY A 251 -14.73 2.98 6.36
C GLY A 251 -15.28 4.42 6.35
N ASP A 252 -14.81 5.21 7.31
CA ASP A 252 -15.10 6.62 7.57
C ASP A 252 -13.97 7.58 7.14
N GLU A 253 -12.95 7.06 6.47
CA GLU A 253 -11.79 7.80 5.99
C GLU A 253 -11.95 8.24 4.52
N PHE A 254 -11.59 9.49 4.28
CA PHE A 254 -11.49 10.09 2.96
C PHE A 254 -10.06 10.54 2.69
N ALA A 255 -9.68 10.49 1.42
CA ALA A 255 -8.37 10.94 0.96
C ALA A 255 -8.54 11.98 -0.15
N LEU A 256 -7.67 13.00 -0.14
CA LEU A 256 -7.73 14.12 -1.06
C LEU A 256 -6.35 14.37 -1.68
N LEU A 257 -6.30 14.55 -3.00
CA LEU A 257 -5.12 15.04 -3.73
C LEU A 257 -5.43 16.41 -4.32
N LEU A 258 -4.50 17.35 -4.11
CA LEU A 258 -4.60 18.73 -4.58
C LEU A 258 -3.38 19.05 -5.45
N PRO A 259 -3.50 18.87 -6.79
CA PRO A 259 -2.45 19.30 -7.70
C PRO A 259 -2.36 20.83 -7.73
N ASP A 260 -1.14 21.34 -7.95
CA ASP A 260 -0.84 22.77 -7.97
C ASP A 260 -1.15 23.49 -6.63
N ALA A 261 -1.10 22.74 -5.53
CA ALA A 261 -1.31 23.26 -4.18
C ALA A 261 -0.09 22.96 -3.29
N THR A 262 0.45 24.00 -2.65
CA THR A 262 1.41 23.86 -1.55
C THR A 262 0.69 23.41 -0.27
N GLY A 263 1.44 22.95 0.72
CA GLY A 263 0.89 22.49 2.01
C GLY A 263 -0.07 23.51 2.66
N PRO A 264 0.31 24.80 2.78
CA PRO A 264 -0.58 25.83 3.33
C PRO A 264 -1.86 26.06 2.53
N VAL A 265 -1.77 26.00 1.19
CA VAL A 265 -2.95 26.12 0.31
C VAL A 265 -3.87 24.92 0.49
N ALA A 266 -3.29 23.72 0.57
CA ALA A 266 -4.04 22.50 0.81
C ALA A 266 -4.73 22.50 2.18
N LEU A 267 -4.05 22.99 3.22
CA LEU A 267 -4.62 23.16 4.55
C LEU A 267 -5.84 24.09 4.53
N ALA A 268 -5.77 25.20 3.80
CA ALA A 268 -6.90 26.13 3.66
C ALA A 268 -8.10 25.47 2.96
N VAL A 269 -7.87 24.67 1.92
CA VAL A 269 -8.93 23.89 1.25
C VAL A 269 -9.55 22.88 2.21
N VAL A 270 -8.73 22.14 2.96
CA VAL A 270 -9.21 21.15 3.93
C VAL A 270 -10.03 21.80 5.05
N GLU A 271 -9.62 22.97 5.55
CA GLU A 271 -10.42 23.75 6.50
C GLU A 271 -11.77 24.16 5.91
N GLN A 272 -11.82 24.60 4.65
CA GLN A 272 -13.11 24.88 3.98
C GLN A 272 -14.01 23.64 3.91
N LEU A 273 -13.45 22.46 3.62
CA LEU A 273 -14.20 21.21 3.62
C LEU A 273 -14.74 20.87 5.01
N ARG A 274 -13.96 21.08 6.07
CA ARG A 274 -14.43 20.92 7.47
C ARG A 274 -15.61 21.82 7.77
N TYR A 275 -15.53 23.12 7.42
CA TYR A 275 -16.63 24.05 7.65
C TYR A 275 -17.88 23.76 6.80
N ALA A 276 -17.74 23.10 5.65
CA ALA A 276 -18.87 22.71 4.79
C ALA A 276 -19.75 21.59 5.40
N VAL A 277 -19.28 20.90 6.44
CA VAL A 277 -20.01 19.82 7.14
C VAL A 277 -20.18 20.14 8.62
N PRO A 278 -20.90 21.23 8.97
CA PRO A 278 -21.05 21.64 10.37
C PRO A 278 -21.74 20.55 11.19
N GLY A 279 -21.25 20.33 12.42
CA GLY A 279 -21.76 19.32 13.34
C GLY A 279 -21.19 17.91 13.12
N VAL A 280 -20.38 17.71 12.09
CA VAL A 280 -19.62 16.48 11.86
C VAL A 280 -18.21 16.69 12.39
N GLY A 281 -17.80 15.91 13.39
CA GLY A 281 -16.42 15.93 13.87
C GLY A 281 -15.50 15.46 12.75
N LEU A 282 -14.46 16.24 12.44
CA LEU A 282 -13.52 15.91 11.37
C LEU A 282 -12.09 16.24 11.80
N SER A 283 -11.27 15.20 11.85
CA SER A 283 -9.82 15.28 12.05
C SER A 283 -9.13 15.13 10.69
N CYS A 284 -8.15 15.98 10.38
CA CYS A 284 -7.48 15.98 9.08
C CYS A 284 -5.96 16.06 9.22
N GLY A 285 -5.25 15.27 8.44
CA GLY A 285 -3.81 15.37 8.25
C GLY A 285 -3.50 15.82 6.83
N VAL A 286 -2.70 16.88 6.69
CA VAL A 286 -2.36 17.50 5.41
C VAL A 286 -0.85 17.44 5.23
N THR A 287 -0.39 17.19 4.02
CA THR A 287 1.03 17.11 3.70
C THR A 287 1.32 17.55 2.28
N GLN A 288 2.52 18.06 2.06
CA GLN A 288 3.02 18.42 0.73
C GLN A 288 4.01 17.35 0.23
N TRP A 289 3.85 16.97 -1.03
CA TRP A 289 4.76 16.08 -1.75
C TRP A 289 6.14 16.71 -1.92
N ARG A 290 7.17 15.90 -1.66
CA ARG A 290 8.59 16.30 -1.75
C ARG A 290 9.26 15.64 -2.95
N PRO A 291 10.20 16.31 -3.64
CA PRO A 291 11.01 15.67 -4.67
C PRO A 291 11.69 14.38 -4.18
N GLY A 292 11.57 13.30 -4.96
CA GLY A 292 12.10 11.97 -4.60
C GLY A 292 11.13 11.09 -3.81
N GLU A 293 10.12 11.67 -3.16
CA GLU A 293 9.14 10.96 -2.34
C GLU A 293 8.22 10.05 -3.18
N THR A 294 7.90 8.89 -2.63
CA THR A 294 6.90 7.95 -3.16
C THR A 294 5.49 8.32 -2.70
N VAL A 295 4.46 7.82 -3.39
CA VAL A 295 3.05 8.01 -2.95
C VAL A 295 2.83 7.45 -1.55
N ALA A 296 3.44 6.30 -1.22
CA ALA A 296 3.31 5.68 0.09
C ALA A 296 3.88 6.56 1.22
N GLN A 297 5.07 7.15 1.02
CA GLN A 297 5.68 8.07 1.98
C GLN A 297 4.83 9.34 2.18
N LEU A 298 4.30 9.90 1.08
CA LEU A 298 3.38 11.03 1.14
C LEU A 298 2.14 10.70 1.99
N MET A 299 1.50 9.56 1.73
CA MET A 299 0.30 9.16 2.48
C MET A 299 0.60 8.83 3.94
N ARG A 300 1.75 8.23 4.26
CA ARG A 300 2.17 8.02 5.66
C ARG A 300 2.35 9.32 6.42
N ARG A 301 2.94 10.35 5.80
CA ARG A 301 3.03 11.69 6.42
C ARG A 301 1.66 12.33 6.62
N ALA A 302 0.73 12.14 5.68
CA ALA A 302 -0.66 12.56 5.85
C ALA A 302 -1.31 11.86 7.06
N ASP A 303 -1.04 10.57 7.24
CA ASP A 303 -1.56 9.77 8.36
C ASP A 303 -0.94 10.19 9.70
N GLY A 304 0.37 10.44 9.76
CA GLY A 304 1.03 10.99 10.94
C GLY A 304 0.45 12.35 11.36
N ALA A 305 0.21 13.25 10.40
CA ALA A 305 -0.48 14.52 10.67
C ALA A 305 -1.93 14.31 11.15
N LEU A 306 -2.64 13.33 10.59
CA LEU A 306 -4.00 12.98 11.02
C LEU A 306 -4.00 12.44 12.46
N TYR A 307 -3.05 11.55 12.78
CA TYR A 307 -2.86 11.03 14.12
C TYR A 307 -2.57 12.16 15.13
N GLN A 308 -1.72 13.12 14.76
CA GLN A 308 -1.48 14.31 15.57
C GLN A 308 -2.75 15.15 15.78
N ALA A 309 -3.59 15.30 14.74
CA ALA A 309 -4.89 15.97 14.86
C ALA A 309 -5.80 15.22 15.87
N LYS A 310 -5.81 13.88 15.81
CA LYS A 310 -6.60 13.04 16.72
C LYS A 310 -6.12 13.14 18.17
N ASN A 311 -4.82 13.18 18.41
CA ASN A 311 -4.24 13.24 19.77
C ASN A 311 -4.28 14.64 20.39
N THR A 312 -4.31 15.70 19.57
CA THR A 312 -4.37 17.08 20.05
C THR A 312 -5.79 17.61 20.25
N GLY A 313 -6.76 16.71 20.44
CA GLY A 313 -8.13 17.06 20.81
C GLY A 313 -9.19 16.87 19.72
N ARG A 314 -8.83 16.30 18.55
CA ARG A 314 -9.73 16.03 17.42
C ARG A 314 -10.35 17.29 16.82
N GLY A 315 -11.20 17.13 15.81
CA GLY A 315 -11.94 18.24 15.22
C GLY A 315 -11.04 19.37 14.73
N ARG A 316 -9.92 19.04 14.07
CA ARG A 316 -8.93 19.99 13.56
C ARG A 316 -8.16 19.43 12.37
N SER A 317 -7.53 20.33 11.62
CA SER A 317 -6.55 19.95 10.60
C SER A 317 -5.13 20.25 11.08
N VAL A 318 -4.20 19.36 10.74
CA VAL A 318 -2.77 19.53 10.99
C VAL A 318 -2.05 19.45 9.66
N LEU A 319 -1.19 20.43 9.39
CA LEU A 319 -0.26 20.38 8.27
C LEU A 319 1.08 19.85 8.78
N ASP A 320 1.58 18.81 8.11
CA ASP A 320 2.95 18.37 8.23
C ASP A 320 3.89 19.40 7.57
N ASP A 321 4.27 20.41 8.35
CA ASP A 321 5.17 21.50 7.96
C ASP A 321 6.65 21.21 8.27
N GLN A 322 6.92 20.14 9.01
CA GLN A 322 8.26 19.73 9.38
C GLN A 322 9.00 19.41 8.09
N GLY A 323 10.20 19.93 7.83
CA GLY A 323 10.99 19.53 6.65
C GLY A 323 11.34 18.03 6.64
N PRO A 324 12.33 17.56 5.86
CA PRO A 324 12.97 16.30 6.21
C PRO A 324 13.38 16.40 7.68
N ASP A 325 12.96 15.46 8.55
CA ASP A 325 13.41 15.50 9.95
C ASP A 325 14.94 15.54 9.90
N PRO A 326 15.61 16.60 10.41
CA PRO A 326 17.06 16.73 10.34
C PRO A 326 17.76 15.48 10.90
N LEU A 327 17.10 14.80 11.84
CA LEU A 327 17.56 13.55 12.42
C LEU A 327 17.73 12.42 11.39
N VAL A 328 17.02 12.43 10.27
CA VAL A 328 17.17 11.43 9.20
C VAL A 328 18.53 11.56 8.51
N ALA A 329 18.94 12.79 8.19
CA ALA A 329 20.25 13.04 7.58
C ALA A 329 21.38 12.68 8.57
N GLU A 330 21.20 13.03 9.84
CA GLU A 330 22.14 12.71 10.92
C GLU A 330 22.22 11.19 11.17
N LEU A 331 21.09 10.48 11.18
CA LEU A 331 21.05 9.03 11.32
C LEU A 331 21.70 8.32 10.12
N THR A 332 21.46 8.82 8.90
CA THR A 332 22.10 8.31 7.68
C THR A 332 23.62 8.46 7.79
N ALA A 333 24.10 9.62 8.24
CA ALA A 333 25.52 9.86 8.46
C ALA A 333 26.09 8.94 9.55
N ALA A 334 25.39 8.77 10.67
CA ALA A 334 25.80 7.89 11.75
C ALA A 334 25.89 6.41 11.30
N LEU A 335 24.95 5.94 10.48
CA LEU A 335 24.95 4.59 9.93
C LEU A 335 26.07 4.36 8.92
N ALA A 336 26.46 5.40 8.18
CA ALA A 336 27.58 5.35 7.24
C ALA A 336 28.96 5.54 7.90
N ALA A 337 29.01 6.10 9.11
CA ALA A 337 30.25 6.31 9.85
C ALA A 337 30.80 5.00 10.42
N ASP A 338 32.10 4.99 10.70
CA ASP A 338 32.73 3.87 11.39
C ASP A 338 32.07 3.60 12.75
N PRO A 339 32.01 2.33 13.20
CA PRO A 339 31.24 1.97 14.38
C PRO A 339 31.55 2.80 15.64
N GLY A 340 32.83 3.11 15.85
CA GLY A 340 33.29 3.89 17.01
C GLY A 340 33.00 5.39 16.95
N GLU A 341 32.63 5.95 15.79
CA GLU A 341 32.44 7.41 15.60
C GLU A 341 30.96 7.81 15.43
N SER A 342 30.11 6.85 15.11
CA SER A 342 28.68 7.06 14.82
C SER A 342 27.78 7.49 16.00
N GLY A 343 28.20 7.25 17.24
CA GLY A 343 27.32 7.31 18.43
C GLY A 343 26.24 6.22 18.51
N LEU A 344 26.20 5.27 17.56
CA LEU A 344 25.26 4.13 17.58
C LEU A 344 25.89 2.95 18.35
N GLU A 345 25.30 2.64 19.50
CA GLU A 345 25.72 1.60 20.42
C GLU A 345 24.63 0.54 20.62
N VAL A 346 25.03 -0.64 21.11
CA VAL A 346 24.10 -1.71 21.48
C VAL A 346 24.18 -1.92 22.99
N TYR A 347 23.03 -1.80 23.64
CA TYR A 347 22.86 -2.07 25.07
C TYR A 347 22.17 -3.42 25.22
N TYR A 348 22.44 -4.10 26.32
CA TYR A 348 21.93 -5.43 26.62
C TYR A 348 21.08 -5.36 27.88
N GLN A 349 19.84 -5.84 27.79
CA GLN A 349 18.97 -6.02 28.95
C GLN A 349 18.84 -7.50 29.28
N GLY A 350 19.04 -7.86 30.56
CA GLY A 350 19.05 -9.26 30.97
C GLY A 350 17.67 -9.90 31.11
N ILE A 351 17.52 -11.07 30.50
CA ILE A 351 16.37 -11.99 30.64
C ILE A 351 16.74 -13.05 31.68
N VAL A 352 15.90 -13.21 32.71
CA VAL A 352 16.14 -14.16 33.80
C VAL A 352 15.14 -15.30 33.83
N ALA A 353 15.57 -16.46 34.34
CA ALA A 353 14.64 -17.51 34.73
C ALA A 353 13.93 -17.10 36.03
N VAL A 354 12.59 -16.97 36.00
CA VAL A 354 11.79 -16.48 37.14
C VAL A 354 11.98 -17.34 38.39
N GLY A 355 12.16 -18.65 38.21
CA GLY A 355 12.36 -19.61 39.31
C GLY A 355 13.65 -19.38 40.10
N SER A 356 14.78 -19.19 39.41
CA SER A 356 16.11 -19.12 40.02
C SER A 356 16.71 -17.70 40.09
N GLY A 357 16.15 -16.75 39.34
CA GLY A 357 16.73 -15.42 39.14
C GLY A 357 18.00 -15.42 38.28
N GLN A 358 18.41 -16.57 37.73
CA GLN A 358 19.62 -16.67 36.91
C GLN A 358 19.42 -15.99 35.56
N LEU A 359 20.43 -15.26 35.13
CA LEU A 359 20.52 -14.70 33.79
C LEU A 359 20.63 -15.81 32.75
N VAL A 360 19.67 -15.88 31.83
CA VAL A 360 19.59 -16.90 30.77
C VAL A 360 19.80 -16.32 29.38
N GLY A 361 19.51 -15.04 29.20
CA GLY A 361 19.57 -14.37 27.92
C GLY A 361 19.70 -12.86 28.06
N VAL A 362 19.86 -12.19 26.94
CA VAL A 362 19.84 -10.74 26.84
C VAL A 362 19.13 -10.30 25.58
N GLU A 363 18.44 -9.17 25.68
CA GLU A 363 17.91 -8.45 24.52
C GLU A 363 18.89 -7.35 24.10
N ALA A 364 19.22 -7.32 22.81
CA ALA A 364 20.03 -6.29 22.19
C ALA A 364 19.17 -5.09 21.78
N LEU A 365 19.46 -3.95 22.39
CA LEU A 365 18.70 -2.71 22.26
C LEU A 365 19.58 -1.62 21.64
N ALA A 366 19.19 -1.11 20.47
CA ALA A 366 19.89 -0.01 19.84
C ALA A 366 19.82 1.26 20.72
N ARG A 367 20.93 1.98 20.83
CA ARG A 367 21.04 3.29 21.48
C ARG A 367 21.78 4.22 20.54
N TRP A 368 21.35 5.48 20.52
CA TRP A 368 21.99 6.48 19.69
C TRP A 368 22.30 7.73 20.50
N GLU A 369 23.58 7.96 20.75
CA GLU A 369 24.08 9.19 21.35
C GLU A 369 24.37 10.20 20.23
N HIS A 370 23.47 11.16 20.06
CA HIS A 370 23.66 12.21 19.07
C HIS A 370 24.69 13.24 19.55
N PRO A 371 25.65 13.68 18.71
CA PRO A 371 26.72 14.59 19.13
C PRO A 371 26.25 15.91 19.75
N THR A 372 25.11 16.44 19.30
CA THR A 372 24.57 17.73 19.79
C THR A 372 23.27 17.59 20.57
N LEU A 373 22.47 16.55 20.30
CA LEU A 373 21.14 16.36 20.89
C LEU A 373 21.17 15.37 22.07
N GLY A 374 22.31 14.72 22.32
CA GLY A 374 22.45 13.65 23.31
C GLY A 374 21.65 12.40 22.96
N ALA A 375 21.37 11.58 23.97
CA ALA A 375 20.64 10.34 23.86
C ALA A 375 19.31 10.48 23.11
N GLN A 376 19.19 9.81 21.97
CA GLN A 376 17.97 9.72 21.19
C GLN A 376 17.19 8.46 21.53
N SER A 377 15.88 8.61 21.74
CA SER A 377 14.99 7.50 22.05
C SER A 377 14.86 6.54 20.85
N PRO A 378 14.98 5.21 21.04
CA PRO A 378 14.67 4.21 20.01
C PRO A 378 13.27 4.38 19.42
N ALA A 379 12.28 4.74 20.24
CA ALA A 379 10.92 5.02 19.80
C ALA A 379 10.82 6.23 18.84
N ARG A 380 11.89 7.02 18.70
CA ARG A 380 12.00 8.12 17.73
C ARG A 380 12.79 7.70 16.49
N PHE A 381 14.01 7.19 16.65
CA PHE A 381 14.89 6.98 15.49
C PHE A 381 14.65 5.65 14.76
N VAL A 382 14.08 4.63 15.40
CA VAL A 382 13.75 3.36 14.73
C VAL A 382 12.63 3.56 13.71
N PRO A 383 11.48 4.21 14.03
CA PRO A 383 10.47 4.52 13.02
C PRO A 383 11.02 5.38 11.88
N LEU A 384 11.90 6.35 12.17
CA LEU A 384 12.59 7.13 11.14
C LEU A 384 13.46 6.24 10.24
N ALA A 385 14.16 5.26 10.79
CA ALA A 385 14.95 4.33 10.00
C ALA A 385 14.06 3.50 9.07
N GLU A 386 12.91 3.04 9.55
CA GLU A 386 11.94 2.28 8.74
C GLU A 386 11.34 3.13 7.60
N ASP A 387 10.88 4.34 7.91
CA ASP A 387 10.22 5.23 6.96
C ASP A 387 11.13 5.69 5.82
N HIS A 388 12.44 5.75 6.10
CA HIS A 388 13.47 6.22 5.18
C HIS A 388 14.34 5.10 4.59
N GLY A 389 14.01 3.82 4.84
CA GLY A 389 14.74 2.67 4.27
C GLY A 389 16.16 2.51 4.81
N LEU A 390 16.41 2.99 6.03
CA LEU A 390 17.68 2.84 6.75
C LEU A 390 17.65 1.64 7.71
N ILE A 391 16.48 1.04 7.94
CA ILE A 391 16.29 -0.03 8.93
C ILE A 391 17.13 -1.27 8.62
N ASP A 392 17.36 -1.60 7.36
CA ASP A 392 18.18 -2.76 6.98
C ASP A 392 19.64 -2.56 7.40
N VAL A 393 20.16 -1.34 7.25
CA VAL A 393 21.52 -0.97 7.66
C VAL A 393 21.64 -0.94 9.17
N LEU A 394 20.67 -0.33 9.87
CA LEU A 394 20.64 -0.29 11.33
C LEU A 394 20.55 -1.69 11.92
N GLY A 395 19.62 -2.51 11.45
CA GLY A 395 19.39 -3.87 11.95
C GLY A 395 20.58 -4.79 11.72
N ARG A 396 21.21 -4.74 10.54
CA ARG A 396 22.44 -5.49 10.26
C ARG A 396 23.56 -5.12 11.23
N ARG A 397 23.73 -3.83 11.48
CA ARG A 397 24.74 -3.31 12.38
C ARG A 397 24.51 -3.74 13.84
N VAL A 398 23.26 -3.70 14.31
CA VAL A 398 22.88 -4.19 15.65
C VAL A 398 23.16 -5.69 15.76
N LEU A 399 22.74 -6.48 14.77
CA LEU A 399 22.93 -7.92 14.76
C LEU A 399 24.41 -8.32 14.76
N ASP A 400 25.21 -7.70 13.89
CA ASP A 400 26.66 -7.95 13.80
C ASP A 400 27.37 -7.61 15.12
N GLN A 401 27.04 -6.47 15.72
CA GLN A 401 27.61 -6.05 16.99
C GLN A 401 27.20 -7.00 18.13
N ALA A 402 25.91 -7.34 18.21
CA ALA A 402 25.38 -8.23 19.25
C ALA A 402 25.98 -9.64 19.19
N CYS A 403 26.10 -10.22 17.99
CA CYS A 403 26.73 -11.52 17.82
C CYS A 403 28.20 -11.50 18.23
N ARG A 404 28.95 -10.45 17.85
CA ARG A 404 30.37 -10.31 18.22
C ARG A 404 30.56 -10.15 19.73
N ASP A 405 29.75 -9.29 20.36
CA ASP A 405 29.83 -9.01 21.79
C ASP A 405 29.58 -10.27 22.63
N LEU A 406 28.55 -11.05 22.27
CA LEU A 406 28.23 -12.28 23.00
C LEU A 406 29.19 -13.42 22.71
N ALA A 407 29.73 -13.53 21.49
CA ALA A 407 30.78 -14.48 21.18
C ALA A 407 32.05 -14.22 22.02
N GLU A 408 32.45 -12.95 22.15
CA GLU A 408 33.58 -12.58 23.00
C GLU A 408 33.28 -12.80 24.48
N LEU A 409 32.07 -12.46 24.92
CA LEU A 409 31.62 -12.71 26.29
C LEU A 409 31.68 -14.20 26.65
N HIS A 410 31.22 -15.06 25.75
CA HIS A 410 31.27 -16.51 25.93
C HIS A 410 32.71 -17.02 26.01
N ARG A 411 33.61 -16.53 25.15
CA ARG A 411 35.05 -16.88 25.23
C ARG A 411 35.67 -16.50 26.58
N GLN A 412 35.28 -15.35 27.14
CA GLN A 412 35.83 -14.84 28.39
C GLN A 412 35.24 -15.50 29.64
N THR A 413 33.95 -15.87 29.62
CA THR A 413 33.21 -16.26 30.82
C THR A 413 32.75 -17.72 30.80
N GLY A 414 32.73 -18.37 29.64
CA GLY A 414 32.16 -19.71 29.44
C GLY A 414 30.62 -19.75 29.42
N HIS A 415 29.94 -18.66 29.81
CA HIS A 415 28.48 -18.58 29.79
C HIS A 415 27.97 -18.44 28.36
N ARG A 416 26.94 -19.23 28.00
CA ARG A 416 26.24 -19.13 26.72
C ARG A 416 24.83 -18.62 26.99
N LEU A 417 24.59 -17.36 26.66
CA LEU A 417 23.31 -16.68 26.83
C LEU A 417 22.46 -16.81 25.56
N LEU A 418 21.14 -16.71 25.68
CA LEU A 418 20.30 -16.41 24.53
C LEU A 418 20.49 -14.95 24.11
N LEU A 419 20.68 -14.69 22.83
CA LEU A 419 20.69 -13.36 22.25
C LEU A 419 19.33 -13.10 21.61
N THR A 420 18.59 -12.09 22.05
CA THR A 420 17.37 -11.66 21.38
C THR A 420 17.59 -10.34 20.64
N VAL A 421 17.09 -10.24 19.40
CA VAL A 421 17.26 -9.07 18.53
C VAL A 421 15.95 -8.76 17.82
N ASN A 422 15.51 -7.50 17.92
CA ASN A 422 14.35 -6.98 17.20
C ASN A 422 14.57 -6.91 15.69
N VAL A 423 13.58 -7.35 14.92
CA VAL A 423 13.59 -7.35 13.45
C VAL A 423 12.35 -6.67 12.91
N SER A 424 12.54 -5.70 12.01
CA SER A 424 11.41 -5.03 11.36
C SER A 424 10.74 -5.90 10.30
N GLY A 425 9.49 -5.58 10.01
CA GLY A 425 8.76 -6.20 8.91
C GLY A 425 9.35 -5.97 7.53
N HIS A 426 9.99 -4.82 7.32
CA HIS A 426 10.65 -4.51 6.06
C HIS A 426 11.85 -5.43 5.83
N GLN A 427 12.67 -5.67 6.86
CA GLN A 427 13.82 -6.58 6.77
C GLN A 427 13.40 -8.00 6.44
N LEU A 428 12.31 -8.51 7.03
CA LEU A 428 11.82 -9.87 6.76
C LEU A 428 11.22 -10.05 5.36
N CYS A 429 10.83 -8.95 4.70
CA CYS A 429 10.40 -8.98 3.31
C CYS A 429 11.57 -8.93 2.32
N ASP A 430 12.80 -8.66 2.78
CA ASP A 430 14.01 -8.73 1.97
C ASP A 430 14.42 -10.20 1.77
N PRO A 431 14.48 -10.69 0.51
CA PRO A 431 14.93 -12.05 0.21
C PRO A 431 16.34 -12.38 0.71
N ASP A 432 17.21 -11.37 0.87
CA ASP A 432 18.61 -11.57 1.28
C ASP A 432 18.80 -11.63 2.80
N PHE A 433 17.79 -11.23 3.59
CA PHE A 433 17.89 -11.13 5.05
C PHE A 433 18.29 -12.45 5.75
N PRO A 434 17.73 -13.63 5.40
CA PRO A 434 18.22 -14.90 5.96
C PRO A 434 19.70 -15.17 5.67
N GLY A 435 20.21 -14.67 4.54
CA GLY A 435 21.63 -14.72 4.19
C GLY A 435 22.48 -13.84 5.11
N ASP A 436 22.01 -12.63 5.39
CA ASP A 436 22.68 -11.68 6.28
C ASP A 436 22.80 -12.23 7.71
N VAL A 437 21.72 -12.79 8.25
CA VAL A 437 21.71 -13.39 9.60
C VAL A 437 22.74 -14.52 9.70
N ARG A 438 22.77 -15.41 8.69
CA ARG A 438 23.76 -16.50 8.63
C ARG A 438 25.19 -15.96 8.55
N SER A 439 25.41 -14.89 7.80
CA SER A 439 26.72 -14.24 7.68
C SER A 439 27.18 -13.67 9.02
N ALA A 440 26.30 -12.94 9.74
CA ALA A 440 26.58 -12.37 11.05
C ALA A 440 26.96 -13.45 12.09
N LEU A 441 26.17 -14.51 12.17
CA LEU A 441 26.42 -15.66 13.05
C LEU A 441 27.76 -16.34 12.74
N THR A 442 28.03 -16.58 11.45
CA THR A 442 29.27 -17.23 10.99
C THR A 442 30.50 -16.37 11.29
N ALA A 443 30.42 -15.06 11.04
CA ALA A 443 31.51 -14.13 11.27
C ALA A 443 31.86 -14.00 12.76
N ALA A 444 30.85 -14.00 13.64
CA ALA A 444 31.05 -13.96 15.09
C ALA A 444 31.45 -15.31 15.69
N GLY A 445 31.12 -16.42 15.02
CA GLY A 445 31.17 -17.76 15.59
C GLY A 445 30.10 -18.00 16.66
N TRP A 446 28.96 -17.32 16.56
CA TRP A 446 27.84 -17.48 17.48
C TRP A 446 26.88 -18.59 16.98
N PRO A 447 26.45 -19.53 17.83
CA PRO A 447 25.57 -20.62 17.39
C PRO A 447 24.16 -20.09 17.10
N ALA A 448 23.58 -20.53 15.98
CA ALA A 448 22.22 -20.17 15.56
C ALA A 448 21.17 -20.48 16.65
N ALA A 449 21.31 -21.62 17.34
CA ALA A 449 20.45 -22.03 18.46
C ALA A 449 20.49 -21.12 19.69
N SER A 450 21.37 -20.10 19.70
CA SER A 450 21.44 -19.08 20.75
C SER A 450 21.04 -17.69 20.25
N LEU A 451 20.48 -17.59 19.04
CA LEU A 451 19.86 -16.37 18.51
C LEU A 451 18.33 -16.53 18.48
N VAL A 452 17.64 -15.52 18.99
CA VAL A 452 16.19 -15.36 18.94
C VAL A 452 15.89 -14.07 18.17
N LEU A 453 15.08 -14.15 17.14
CA LEU A 453 14.61 -12.96 16.42
C LEU A 453 13.24 -12.57 16.92
N GLU A 454 13.10 -11.31 17.33
CA GLU A 454 11.86 -10.76 17.85
C GLU A 454 11.12 -10.03 16.72
N VAL A 455 9.85 -10.39 16.54
CA VAL A 455 8.98 -9.82 15.50
C VAL A 455 7.69 -9.29 16.11
N THR A 456 7.28 -8.10 15.71
CA THR A 456 6.05 -7.48 16.25
C THR A 456 4.79 -8.19 15.76
N GLU A 457 3.73 -8.11 16.57
CA GLU A 457 2.41 -8.64 16.22
C GLU A 457 1.84 -8.05 14.91
N SER A 458 2.04 -6.76 14.64
CA SER A 458 1.47 -6.12 13.44
C SER A 458 2.07 -6.67 12.14
N LEU A 459 3.34 -7.09 12.15
CA LEU A 459 3.97 -7.77 11.02
C LEU A 459 3.29 -9.13 10.75
N VAL A 460 2.97 -9.83 11.83
CA VAL A 460 2.22 -11.09 11.81
C VAL A 460 0.78 -10.89 11.29
N GLU A 461 0.16 -9.74 11.56
CA GLU A 461 -1.19 -9.41 11.07
C GLU A 461 -1.23 -9.15 9.55
N ALA A 462 -0.16 -8.63 8.95
CA ALA A 462 -0.12 -8.21 7.55
C ALA A 462 -0.13 -9.34 6.49
N ASP A 463 -0.10 -10.61 6.89
CA ASP A 463 -0.20 -11.80 6.01
C ASP A 463 0.86 -11.82 4.88
N SER A 464 2.07 -11.33 5.19
CA SER A 464 3.19 -11.36 4.24
C SER A 464 3.74 -12.78 4.13
N ALA A 465 3.32 -13.51 3.09
CA ALA A 465 3.85 -14.83 2.76
C ALA A 465 5.39 -14.84 2.66
N ALA A 466 5.99 -13.70 2.27
CA ALA A 466 7.44 -13.53 2.23
C ALA A 466 8.07 -13.56 3.63
N ALA A 467 7.49 -12.85 4.60
CA ALA A 467 8.01 -12.82 5.98
C ALA A 467 7.92 -14.20 6.65
N VAL A 468 6.80 -14.92 6.46
CA VAL A 468 6.63 -16.28 7.00
C VAL A 468 7.65 -17.24 6.38
N ALA A 469 7.90 -17.14 5.07
CA ALA A 469 8.91 -17.96 4.40
C ALA A 469 10.33 -17.65 4.92
N ALA A 470 10.67 -16.37 5.15
CA ALA A 470 11.94 -15.96 5.71
C ALA A 470 12.15 -16.49 7.14
N LEU A 471 11.13 -16.39 8.00
CA LEU A 471 11.18 -16.92 9.37
C LEU A 471 11.33 -18.45 9.38
N THR A 472 10.62 -19.15 8.49
CA THR A 472 10.74 -20.61 8.34
C THR A 472 12.16 -20.99 7.94
N ALA A 473 12.72 -20.32 6.92
CA ALA A 473 14.09 -20.57 6.45
C ALA A 473 15.13 -20.30 7.55
N LEU A 474 14.92 -19.29 8.40
CA LEU A 474 15.79 -19.00 9.53
C LEU A 474 15.68 -20.08 10.62
N ARG A 475 14.47 -20.56 10.94
CA ARG A 475 14.29 -21.67 11.89
C ARG A 475 14.92 -22.98 11.43
N ASP A 476 14.89 -23.26 10.13
CA ASP A 476 15.58 -24.43 9.56
C ASP A 476 17.11 -24.38 9.76
N THR A 477 17.68 -23.18 10.00
CA THR A 477 19.10 -23.02 10.37
C THR A 477 19.36 -23.13 11.88
N GLY A 478 18.32 -23.27 12.69
CA GLY A 478 18.38 -23.39 14.15
C GLY A 478 18.18 -22.08 14.92
N VAL A 479 17.90 -20.96 14.24
CA VAL A 479 17.51 -19.70 14.90
C VAL A 479 16.13 -19.85 15.52
N SER A 480 15.88 -19.27 16.70
CA SER A 480 14.54 -19.24 17.30
C SER A 480 13.80 -17.95 16.96
N VAL A 481 12.47 -17.96 17.07
CA VAL A 481 11.63 -16.78 16.80
C VAL A 481 10.76 -16.46 18.00
N ALA A 482 10.65 -15.18 18.33
CA ALA A 482 9.79 -14.66 19.38
C ALA A 482 8.75 -13.69 18.80
N ILE A 483 7.51 -13.79 19.25
CA ILE A 483 6.47 -12.81 18.95
C ILE A 483 6.51 -11.74 20.04
N ASP A 484 6.70 -10.49 19.64
CA ASP A 484 6.84 -9.33 20.51
C ASP A 484 5.57 -8.48 20.60
N ASP A 485 5.47 -7.68 21.68
CA ASP A 485 4.37 -6.77 22.02
C ASP A 485 2.97 -7.44 22.08
N PHE A 486 2.91 -8.73 22.41
CA PHE A 486 1.66 -9.50 22.34
C PHE A 486 0.58 -8.93 23.28
N GLY A 487 -0.57 -8.56 22.68
CA GLY A 487 -1.78 -8.14 23.38
C GLY A 487 -1.99 -6.63 23.48
N THR A 488 -1.20 -5.84 22.75
CA THR A 488 -1.45 -4.41 22.49
C THR A 488 -2.45 -4.20 21.32
N GLY A 489 -2.72 -5.24 20.51
CA GLY A 489 -3.63 -5.25 19.35
C GLY A 489 -4.85 -6.21 19.44
N PHE A 490 -5.52 -6.44 18.30
CA PHE A 490 -6.64 -7.39 18.18
C PHE A 490 -6.13 -8.77 17.72
N SER A 491 -5.34 -9.43 18.57
CA SER A 491 -4.76 -10.73 18.23
C SER A 491 -5.83 -11.76 17.83
N SER A 492 -5.72 -12.32 16.63
CA SER A 492 -6.45 -13.54 16.29
C SER A 492 -5.65 -14.72 16.81
N LEU A 493 -6.06 -15.28 17.95
CA LEU A 493 -5.49 -16.50 18.54
C LEU A 493 -5.30 -17.64 17.53
N ALA A 494 -6.11 -17.66 16.47
CA ALA A 494 -6.00 -18.60 15.37
C ALA A 494 -4.66 -18.55 14.61
N ARG A 495 -3.91 -17.45 14.68
CA ARG A 495 -2.63 -17.28 13.94
C ARG A 495 -1.42 -17.78 14.71
N LEU A 496 -1.47 -17.85 16.04
CA LEU A 496 -0.37 -18.40 16.84
C LEU A 496 -0.08 -19.86 16.47
N ASP A 497 -1.08 -20.61 16.03
CA ASP A 497 -0.94 -22.01 15.57
C ASP A 497 -0.16 -22.13 14.24
N THR A 498 -0.22 -21.09 13.39
CA THR A 498 0.37 -21.14 12.03
C THR A 498 1.76 -20.52 11.94
N LEU A 499 2.17 -19.75 12.96
CA LEU A 499 3.44 -19.04 12.94
C LEU A 499 4.55 -19.92 13.49
N PRO A 500 5.71 -19.94 12.83
CA PRO A 500 6.84 -20.71 13.28
C PRO A 500 7.55 -19.90 14.40
N ALA A 501 6.97 -19.89 15.60
CA ALA A 501 7.47 -19.19 16.78
C ALA A 501 7.83 -20.17 17.90
N ASP A 502 8.78 -19.78 18.75
CA ASP A 502 9.28 -20.57 19.89
C ASP A 502 9.03 -19.83 21.22
N TYR A 503 8.94 -18.49 21.17
CA TYR A 503 8.70 -17.63 22.33
C TYR A 503 7.53 -16.66 22.11
N LEU A 504 6.88 -16.31 23.22
CA LEU A 504 5.85 -15.27 23.28
C LEU A 504 6.26 -14.24 24.33
N LYS A 505 6.55 -13.02 23.90
CA LYS A 505 6.86 -11.89 24.79
C LYS A 505 5.57 -11.14 25.13
N LEU A 506 5.30 -10.99 26.42
CA LEU A 506 4.12 -10.31 26.93
C LEU A 506 4.47 -8.89 27.34
N ASP A 507 3.82 -7.93 26.70
CA ASP A 507 4.00 -6.50 26.90
C ASP A 507 3.83 -6.06 28.36
N ASP A 508 4.51 -4.97 28.72
CA ASP A 508 4.57 -4.43 30.08
C ASP A 508 3.18 -4.12 30.67
N SER A 509 2.19 -3.83 29.84
CA SER A 509 0.84 -3.47 30.26
C SER A 509 0.09 -4.63 30.91
N PHE A 510 0.46 -5.88 30.59
CA PHE A 510 -0.03 -7.07 31.29
C PHE A 510 0.62 -7.19 32.67
N THR A 511 1.95 -7.06 32.73
CA THR A 511 2.73 -7.19 33.96
C THR A 511 2.39 -6.09 34.97
N ALA A 512 2.26 -4.84 34.51
CA ALA A 512 1.87 -3.69 35.31
C ALA A 512 0.52 -3.88 36.02
N ALA A 513 -0.40 -4.62 35.41
CA ALA A 513 -1.75 -4.81 35.94
C ALA A 513 -1.99 -6.15 36.66
N LEU A 514 -0.95 -6.99 36.78
CA LEU A 514 -1.00 -8.27 37.50
C LEU A 514 -1.40 -8.11 38.97
N THR A 515 -0.93 -7.04 39.61
CA THR A 515 -1.12 -6.77 41.05
C THR A 515 -2.37 -5.93 41.33
N THR A 516 -2.87 -5.20 40.33
CA THR A 516 -3.98 -4.24 40.51
C THR A 516 -5.33 -4.76 39.99
N SER A 517 -5.35 -5.80 39.16
CA SER A 517 -6.58 -6.34 38.56
C SER A 517 -6.65 -7.85 38.56
N THR A 518 -7.57 -8.41 39.35
CA THR A 518 -7.84 -9.87 39.35
C THR A 518 -8.31 -10.38 38.00
N ARG A 519 -8.98 -9.54 37.20
CA ARG A 519 -9.40 -9.89 35.83
C ARG A 519 -8.20 -10.02 34.91
N ARG A 520 -7.26 -9.06 34.93
CA ARG A 520 -6.04 -9.14 34.10
C ARG A 520 -5.12 -10.27 34.56
N ALA A 521 -5.02 -10.54 35.86
CA ALA A 521 -4.29 -11.71 36.36
C ALA A 521 -4.88 -13.05 35.87
N ARG A 522 -6.22 -13.16 35.73
CA ARG A 522 -6.86 -14.33 35.12
C ARG A 522 -6.58 -14.42 33.62
N LEU A 523 -6.63 -13.29 32.91
CA LEU A 523 -6.28 -13.24 31.49
C LEU A 523 -4.84 -13.69 31.25
N MET A 524 -3.90 -13.19 32.05
CA MET A 524 -2.49 -13.61 31.99
C MET A 524 -2.34 -15.12 32.16
N ARG A 525 -3.05 -15.71 33.13
CA ARG A 525 -3.07 -17.18 33.33
C ARG A 525 -3.57 -17.92 32.09
N SER A 526 -4.64 -17.43 31.46
CA SER A 526 -5.17 -18.02 30.22
C SER A 526 -4.16 -17.93 29.08
N ILE A 527 -3.45 -16.81 28.95
CA ILE A 527 -2.42 -16.62 27.92
C ILE A 527 -1.23 -17.56 28.16
N VAL A 528 -0.74 -17.65 29.40
CA VAL A 528 0.36 -18.57 29.76
C VAL A 528 -0.02 -20.02 29.47
N GLY A 529 -1.21 -20.47 29.91
CA GLY A 529 -1.66 -21.84 29.66
C GLY A 529 -1.92 -22.13 28.17
N MET A 530 -2.27 -21.12 27.37
CA MET A 530 -2.40 -21.25 25.93
C MET A 530 -1.03 -21.35 25.24
N ALA A 531 -0.06 -20.52 25.65
CA ALA A 531 1.31 -20.60 25.14
C ALA A 531 1.90 -21.99 25.42
N GLU A 532 1.70 -22.52 26.64
CA GLU A 532 2.09 -23.90 26.99
C GLU A 532 1.41 -24.94 26.07
N ALA A 533 0.13 -24.78 25.75
CA ALA A 533 -0.59 -25.69 24.87
C ALA A 533 -0.11 -25.65 23.40
N LEU A 534 0.58 -24.58 23.00
CA LEU A 534 1.18 -24.38 21.68
C LEU A 534 2.70 -24.62 21.69
N ASP A 535 3.26 -25.18 22.76
CA ASP A 535 4.70 -25.37 22.97
C ASP A 535 5.53 -24.07 22.88
N LEU A 536 4.91 -22.91 23.17
CA LEU A 536 5.55 -21.60 23.21
C LEU A 536 6.04 -21.26 24.62
N GLN A 537 7.24 -20.68 24.72
CA GLN A 537 7.78 -20.23 26.00
C GLN A 537 7.50 -18.76 26.24
N VAL A 538 6.99 -18.43 27.42
CA VAL A 538 6.58 -17.07 27.76
C VAL A 538 7.72 -16.28 28.39
N ILE A 539 7.94 -15.07 27.89
CA ILE A 539 8.81 -14.04 28.48
C ILE A 539 7.90 -12.88 28.91
N ALA A 540 7.82 -12.58 30.20
CA ALA A 540 7.06 -11.43 30.69
C ALA A 540 7.94 -10.19 30.80
N GLU A 541 7.53 -9.10 30.16
CA GLU A 541 8.28 -7.84 30.14
C GLU A 541 7.79 -6.85 31.21
N GLY A 542 8.58 -5.80 31.46
CA GLY A 542 8.20 -4.73 32.37
C GLY A 542 8.09 -5.13 33.84
N VAL A 543 8.87 -6.12 34.29
CA VAL A 543 8.90 -6.50 35.72
C VAL A 543 9.71 -5.48 36.52
N GLU A 544 9.03 -4.72 37.36
CA GLU A 544 9.60 -3.65 38.18
C GLU A 544 9.60 -3.96 39.68
N THR A 545 8.69 -4.81 40.16
CA THR A 545 8.53 -5.08 41.61
C THR A 545 8.65 -6.57 41.97
N PRO A 546 9.18 -6.90 43.17
CA PRO A 546 9.24 -8.30 43.64
C PRO A 546 7.88 -9.01 43.63
N GLU A 547 6.80 -8.29 43.92
CA GLU A 547 5.43 -8.81 43.94
C GLU A 547 4.97 -9.24 42.54
N GLN A 548 5.34 -8.47 41.49
CA GLN A 548 5.09 -8.87 40.11
C GLN A 548 5.85 -10.16 39.76
N ALA A 549 7.12 -10.26 40.13
CA ALA A 549 7.94 -11.44 39.89
C ALA A 549 7.39 -12.69 40.61
N GLU A 550 6.96 -12.55 41.87
CA GLU A 550 6.33 -13.64 42.61
C GLU A 550 5.01 -14.06 41.95
N ARG A 551 4.22 -13.11 41.45
CA ARG A 551 2.97 -13.41 40.77
C ARG A 551 3.20 -14.14 39.45
N LEU A 552 4.19 -13.73 38.67
CA LEU A 552 4.60 -14.40 37.44
C LEU A 552 5.07 -15.83 37.71
N ARG A 553 5.84 -16.04 38.79
CA ARG A 553 6.25 -17.38 39.25
C ARG A 553 5.05 -18.26 39.56
N ALA A 554 4.06 -17.73 40.27
CA ALA A 554 2.83 -18.45 40.62
C ALA A 554 1.92 -18.71 39.41
N LEU A 555 2.12 -18.01 38.29
CA LEU A 555 1.42 -18.23 37.03
C LEU A 555 2.11 -19.24 36.11
N GLY A 556 3.32 -19.71 36.47
CA GLY A 556 4.09 -20.63 35.62
C GLY A 556 4.95 -19.93 34.57
N CYS A 557 5.06 -18.60 34.60
CA CYS A 557 5.91 -17.89 33.65
C CYS A 557 7.38 -18.25 33.88
N ARG A 558 8.06 -18.71 32.82
CA ARG A 558 9.42 -19.25 32.92
C ARG A 558 10.48 -18.16 32.89
N TYR A 559 10.28 -17.13 32.06
CA TYR A 559 11.24 -16.06 31.84
C TYR A 559 10.64 -14.70 32.13
N ALA A 560 11.47 -13.79 32.62
CA ALA A 560 11.08 -12.41 32.86
C ALA A 560 12.20 -11.44 32.50
N GLN A 561 11.78 -10.24 32.12
CA GLN A 561 12.64 -9.11 31.83
C GLN A 561 12.05 -7.85 32.46
N GLY A 562 12.92 -6.99 32.99
CA GLY A 562 12.50 -5.71 33.57
C GLY A 562 13.53 -5.12 34.53
N PHE A 563 13.27 -3.89 34.96
CA PHE A 563 14.20 -3.11 35.79
C PHE A 563 14.40 -3.66 37.20
N LEU A 564 13.51 -4.55 37.67
CA LEU A 564 13.74 -5.29 38.91
C LEU A 564 15.03 -6.11 38.84
N PHE A 565 15.31 -6.70 37.68
CA PHE A 565 16.44 -7.60 37.49
C PHE A 565 17.64 -6.84 36.93
N HIS A 566 17.49 -6.27 35.74
CA HIS A 566 18.59 -5.62 35.02
C HIS A 566 18.06 -4.43 34.24
N ARG A 567 18.78 -3.30 34.35
CA ARG A 567 18.62 -2.18 33.41
C ARG A 567 19.45 -2.45 32.15
N PRO A 568 19.01 -1.96 30.97
CA PRO A 568 19.84 -1.98 29.77
C PRO A 568 21.22 -1.38 30.05
N SER A 569 22.28 -2.09 29.69
CA SER A 569 23.65 -1.64 29.92
C SER A 569 24.58 -2.03 28.77
N PRO A 570 25.72 -1.36 28.56
CA PRO A 570 26.72 -1.80 27.58
C PRO A 570 27.24 -3.21 27.91
N VAL A 571 27.89 -3.87 26.94
CA VAL A 571 28.48 -5.21 27.12
C VAL A 571 29.44 -5.32 28.32
N ALA A 572 30.06 -4.20 28.72
CA ALA A 572 30.89 -4.14 29.93
C ALA A 572 30.09 -4.40 31.22
N GLY A 573 28.87 -3.86 31.32
CA GLY A 573 27.98 -4.11 32.47
C GLY A 573 27.52 -5.56 32.52
N LEU A 574 27.21 -6.15 31.36
CA LEU A 574 26.88 -7.57 31.26
C LEU A 574 28.04 -8.49 31.73
N ARG A 575 29.28 -8.12 31.42
CA ARG A 575 30.48 -8.81 31.92
C ARG A 575 30.60 -8.78 33.43
N GLU A 576 30.27 -7.65 34.05
CA GLU A 576 30.32 -7.49 35.51
C GLU A 576 29.25 -8.35 36.19
N LEU A 577 28.01 -8.31 35.69
CA LEU A 577 26.90 -9.15 36.19
C LEU A 577 27.25 -10.65 36.20
N LEU A 578 27.87 -11.15 35.13
CA LEU A 578 28.27 -12.56 35.05
C LEU A 578 29.41 -12.90 36.02
N ARG A 579 30.32 -11.96 36.31
CA ARG A 579 31.40 -12.18 37.30
C ARG A 579 30.85 -12.23 38.72
N GLU A 580 29.89 -11.38 39.07
CA GLU A 580 29.26 -11.36 40.39
C GLU A 580 28.41 -12.61 40.65
N GLY A 581 27.69 -13.10 39.63
CA GLY A 581 26.95 -14.37 39.70
C GLY A 581 27.87 -15.60 39.86
N ALA A 582 29.06 -15.57 39.27
CA ALA A 582 30.06 -16.62 39.45
C ALA A 582 30.65 -16.66 40.88
N GLN A 583 30.73 -15.51 41.57
CA GLN A 583 31.24 -15.44 42.95
C GLN A 583 30.21 -15.92 43.98
N THR A 584 28.92 -15.67 43.73
CA THR A 584 27.81 -16.07 44.63
C THR A 584 27.40 -17.55 44.50
N SER A 585 27.77 -18.23 43.41
CA SER A 585 27.43 -19.65 43.15
C SER A 585 28.48 -20.67 43.65
N THR A 586 29.45 -20.28 44.47
CA THR A 586 30.46 -21.17 45.07
C THR A 586 29.93 -22.06 46.23
N GLY A 587 28.68 -22.51 46.13
CA GLY A 587 28.12 -23.62 46.93
C GLY A 587 28.25 -24.96 46.18
N PRO A 588 28.30 -26.12 46.88
CA PRO A 588 28.70 -27.38 46.27
C PRO A 588 27.71 -27.83 45.18
N PRO A 589 28.18 -28.53 44.13
CA PRO A 589 27.36 -28.90 42.99
C PRO A 589 26.25 -29.86 43.41
N LEU A 590 25.00 -29.52 43.08
CA LEU A 590 23.88 -30.44 43.15
C LEU A 590 24.11 -31.56 42.12
N ARG A 591 24.03 -32.81 42.60
CA ARG A 591 24.28 -34.02 41.83
C ARG A 591 23.26 -34.18 40.69
N GLN A 592 23.77 -34.78 39.60
CA GLN A 592 23.17 -35.08 38.30
C GLN A 592 21.71 -35.52 38.30
#